data_AF-A0A914HRI1-F1
#
_entry.id   AF-A0A914HRI1-F1
#
_cell.length_a   1.000
_cell.length_b   1.000
_cell.length_c   1.000
_cell.angle_alpha   90.00
_cell.angle_beta   90.00
_cell.angle_gamma   90.00
#
_symmetry.space_group_name_H-M   'P 1'
#
loop_
_entity.id
_entity.type
_entity.pdbx_description
1 polymer ?
#
loop_
_entity_poly.entity_id
_entity_poly.type
_entity_poly.pdbx_seq_one_letter_code
_entity_poly.pdbx_strand_id
1 'polypeptide(L)'
;MPRVCCCCPTESTPIALAASENCTKNGRNANIFLSLKQNRWDSTACHDRLALSEPEKLIVQHNEDNWVWGSVRAEKPVSKNPYFEVKILKAPNHILIGLATKQMALDIHVGGHESSYGYTSWGVFLGHEVEGCGHYNGSPFIKEKPKFGVGDVVGCGVNLATSQIIYTKNGEQLNTANLLVSFAVDLFPCVSMLNPGTKIEANFGPNFQFNISDEI
;
A
#
# COMPACT_ATOMS: atom_id res chain seq x y z
N MET A 1 15.77 -59.54 47.98
CA MET A 1 17.22 -59.85 48.03
C MET A 1 17.48 -61.00 47.04
N PRO A 2 18.66 -61.15 46.38
CA PRO A 2 19.78 -60.21 46.13
C PRO A 2 20.08 -60.05 44.58
N ARG A 3 20.56 -58.91 44.05
CA ARG A 3 21.97 -58.45 43.74
C ARG A 3 22.60 -58.94 42.39
N VAL A 4 23.09 -58.04 41.49
CA VAL A 4 24.52 -57.61 41.21
C VAL A 4 25.25 -58.49 40.14
N CYS A 5 25.98 -58.00 39.11
CA CYS A 5 26.23 -56.63 38.59
C CYS A 5 26.76 -56.56 37.13
N CYS A 6 26.74 -55.33 36.59
CA CYS A 6 27.62 -54.60 35.64
C CYS A 6 28.81 -55.27 34.89
N CYS A 7 29.01 -54.91 33.61
CA CYS A 7 30.02 -53.91 33.13
C CYS A 7 30.05 -53.73 31.58
N CYS A 8 30.34 -52.51 31.10
CA CYS A 8 30.64 -52.14 29.69
C CYS A 8 32.18 -51.87 29.55
N PRO A 9 32.73 -51.18 28.51
CA PRO A 9 32.32 -50.89 27.12
C PRO A 9 33.44 -51.20 26.07
N THR A 10 33.25 -50.84 24.78
CA THR A 10 34.19 -49.95 24.01
C THR A 10 33.66 -49.57 22.61
N GLU A 11 34.20 -48.45 22.12
CA GLU A 11 33.82 -47.62 20.97
C GLU A 11 34.06 -48.22 19.57
N SER A 12 33.38 -47.67 18.56
CA SER A 12 33.78 -47.76 17.15
C SER A 12 33.72 -46.39 16.48
N THR A 13 34.85 -45.92 15.95
CA THR A 13 35.00 -44.66 15.20
C THR A 13 34.41 -44.76 13.78
N PRO A 14 33.85 -43.67 13.20
CA PRO A 14 33.58 -43.58 11.78
C PRO A 14 34.82 -43.13 10.99
N ILE A 15 34.92 -43.62 9.76
CA ILE A 15 36.03 -43.38 8.83
C ILE A 15 36.01 -41.94 8.30
N ALA A 16 37.16 -41.27 8.35
CA ALA A 16 37.40 -40.07 7.56
C ALA A 16 37.91 -40.44 6.16
N LEU A 17 37.30 -39.88 5.12
CA LEU A 17 37.90 -39.80 3.78
C LEU A 17 37.86 -38.33 3.33
N ALA A 18 39.03 -37.75 3.07
CA ALA A 18 39.16 -36.34 2.76
C ALA A 18 39.13 -36.07 1.26
N ALA A 19 38.52 -34.92 0.92
CA ALA A 19 38.81 -34.05 -0.21
C ALA A 19 39.04 -34.63 -1.61
N SER A 20 38.12 -34.32 -2.52
CA SER A 20 38.50 -33.67 -3.77
C SER A 20 37.60 -32.46 -4.03
N GLU A 21 37.99 -31.29 -3.57
CA GLU A 21 37.38 -30.04 -4.02
C GLU A 21 37.86 -29.74 -5.45
N ASN A 22 36.94 -29.59 -6.40
CA ASN A 22 37.22 -28.84 -7.61
C ASN A 22 35.96 -28.18 -8.17
N CYS A 23 35.73 -26.96 -7.68
CA CYS A 23 35.25 -25.80 -8.41
C CYS A 23 34.18 -26.00 -9.52
N THR A 24 32.99 -25.44 -9.30
CA THR A 24 32.54 -24.39 -10.23
C THR A 24 31.59 -23.38 -9.56
N LYS A 25 31.87 -22.10 -9.81
CA LYS A 25 31.10 -20.96 -9.30
C LYS A 25 29.68 -20.97 -9.86
N ASN A 26 28.68 -20.70 -9.03
CA ASN A 26 27.46 -20.04 -9.51
C ASN A 26 26.76 -19.19 -8.43
N GLY A 27 27.40 -18.06 -8.09
CA GLY A 27 26.79 -16.96 -7.32
C GLY A 27 25.73 -16.20 -8.13
N ARG A 28 24.73 -16.90 -8.67
CA ARG A 28 23.64 -16.34 -9.48
C ARG A 28 22.26 -16.41 -8.81
N ASN A 29 22.12 -17.17 -7.72
CA ASN A 29 20.80 -17.45 -7.12
C ASN A 29 20.43 -16.57 -5.91
N ALA A 30 21.38 -15.85 -5.30
CA ALA A 30 21.08 -14.90 -4.22
C ALA A 30 20.31 -13.65 -4.71
N ASN A 31 20.54 -13.22 -5.96
CA ASN A 31 19.92 -12.03 -6.53
C ASN A 31 18.51 -12.27 -7.12
N ILE A 32 18.09 -13.52 -7.27
CA ILE A 32 16.73 -13.88 -7.73
C ILE A 32 15.77 -13.95 -6.53
N PHE A 33 16.28 -14.23 -5.32
CA PHE A 33 15.54 -14.21 -4.06
C PHE A 33 15.48 -12.85 -3.36
N LEU A 34 16.07 -11.80 -3.94
CA LEU A 34 15.49 -10.44 -3.87
C LEU A 34 14.21 -10.39 -4.73
N SER A 35 13.28 -11.31 -4.43
CA SER A 35 11.96 -11.39 -5.02
C SER A 35 11.32 -10.01 -4.97
N LEU A 36 10.56 -9.65 -6.00
CA LEU A 36 9.80 -8.40 -6.11
C LEU A 36 8.95 -8.16 -4.85
N LYS A 37 9.55 -7.59 -3.79
CA LYS A 37 8.86 -7.43 -2.51
C LYS A 37 7.66 -6.55 -2.76
N GLN A 38 6.48 -7.07 -2.44
CA GLN A 38 5.23 -6.36 -2.62
C GLN A 38 5.32 -4.97 -1.98
N ASN A 39 4.66 -3.98 -2.60
CA ASN A 39 4.67 -2.62 -2.07
C ASN A 39 4.06 -2.60 -0.66
N ARG A 40 4.43 -1.61 0.15
CA ARG A 40 3.94 -1.41 1.51
C ARG A 40 4.04 0.06 1.90
N TRP A 41 3.44 0.43 3.03
CA TRP A 41 3.58 1.77 3.58
C TRP A 41 5.02 2.08 4.02
N ASP A 42 5.51 3.25 3.65
CA ASP A 42 6.85 3.72 3.95
C ASP A 42 6.86 4.42 5.32
N SER A 43 7.58 3.85 6.29
CA SER A 43 7.72 4.45 7.63
C SER A 43 8.39 5.82 7.63
N THR A 44 9.16 6.16 6.59
CA THR A 44 9.80 7.49 6.44
C THR A 44 8.89 8.50 5.76
N ALA A 45 7.78 8.04 5.15
CA ALA A 45 6.76 8.87 4.52
C ALA A 45 5.38 8.67 5.16
N CYS A 46 5.37 8.52 6.50
CA CYS A 46 4.20 8.34 7.36
C CYS A 46 4.19 9.46 8.42
N HIS A 47 3.04 10.14 8.60
CA HIS A 47 2.90 11.12 9.69
C HIS A 47 3.02 10.41 11.05
N ASP A 48 3.69 11.02 12.03
CA ASP A 48 3.91 10.47 13.39
C ASP A 48 2.63 10.01 14.14
N ARG A 49 1.50 10.71 13.96
CA ARG A 49 0.18 10.32 14.49
C ARG A 49 -0.39 9.01 13.93
N LEU A 50 0.20 8.49 12.85
CA LEU A 50 -0.18 7.23 12.21
C LEU A 50 0.81 6.12 12.57
N ALA A 51 0.28 5.03 13.12
CA ALA A 51 1.07 3.82 13.37
C ALA A 51 0.91 2.79 12.25
N LEU A 52 2.03 2.24 11.81
CA LEU A 52 2.10 1.09 10.91
C LEU A 52 2.23 -0.20 11.72
N SER A 53 1.51 -1.25 11.32
CA SER A 53 1.70 -2.58 11.92
C SER A 53 2.89 -3.27 11.25
N GLU A 54 3.90 -3.59 12.05
CA GLU A 54 5.09 -4.34 11.66
C GLU A 54 4.83 -5.86 11.64
N PRO A 55 5.56 -6.66 10.82
CA PRO A 55 6.61 -6.25 9.89
C PRO A 55 6.14 -5.92 8.45
N GLU A 56 4.89 -6.23 8.08
CA GLU A 56 4.43 -6.11 6.69
C GLU A 56 4.13 -4.66 6.25
N LYS A 57 3.76 -3.77 7.20
CA LYS A 57 3.38 -2.36 6.95
C LYS A 57 2.24 -2.22 5.94
N LEU A 58 1.24 -3.08 6.05
CA LEU A 58 -0.01 -3.00 5.27
C LEU A 58 -1.13 -2.32 6.04
N ILE A 59 -1.15 -2.47 7.37
CA ILE A 59 -2.16 -1.89 8.26
C ILE A 59 -1.68 -0.55 8.79
N VAL A 60 -2.54 0.46 8.70
CA VAL A 60 -2.35 1.82 9.24
C VAL A 60 -3.44 2.11 10.26
N GLN A 61 -3.08 2.72 11.38
CA GLN A 61 -4.02 3.17 12.41
C GLN A 61 -3.73 4.61 12.82
N HIS A 62 -4.78 5.44 12.91
CA HIS A 62 -4.67 6.77 13.53
C HIS A 62 -4.81 6.63 15.05
N ASN A 63 -3.77 7.03 15.79
CA ASN A 63 -3.63 6.71 17.21
C ASN A 63 -3.91 7.89 18.17
N GLU A 64 -3.96 9.11 17.66
CA GLU A 64 -4.18 10.30 18.49
C GLU A 64 -5.66 10.66 18.57
N ASP A 65 -6.11 11.19 19.71
CA ASP A 65 -7.49 11.69 19.91
C ASP A 65 -7.76 13.06 19.24
N ASN A 66 -6.76 13.61 18.52
CA ASN A 66 -6.86 14.89 17.83
C ASN A 66 -7.40 14.72 16.39
N TRP A 67 -8.35 15.57 16.02
CA TRP A 67 -8.97 15.60 14.69
C TRP A 67 -8.10 16.39 13.69
N VAL A 68 -6.93 15.84 13.38
CA VAL A 68 -5.94 16.44 12.48
C VAL A 68 -5.51 15.40 11.44
N TRP A 69 -5.33 15.85 10.20
CA TRP A 69 -4.95 14.99 9.09
C TRP A 69 -3.56 14.36 9.35
N GLY A 70 -3.50 13.05 9.15
CA GLY A 70 -2.25 12.32 8.97
C GLY A 70 -2.32 11.57 7.65
N SER A 71 -1.25 11.62 6.88
CA SER A 71 -1.08 10.91 5.61
C SER A 71 0.08 9.94 5.65
N VAL A 72 -0.02 8.89 4.84
CA VAL A 72 1.07 7.94 4.59
C VAL A 72 1.16 7.60 3.11
N ARG A 73 2.39 7.50 2.59
CA ARG A 73 2.71 7.08 1.22
C ARG A 73 3.35 5.70 1.19
N ALA A 74 3.18 4.98 0.09
CA ALA A 74 3.85 3.70 -0.12
C ALA A 74 5.30 3.86 -0.61
N GLU A 75 6.13 2.82 -0.44
CA GLU A 75 7.56 2.86 -0.81
C GLU A 75 7.79 2.96 -2.33
N LYS A 76 6.91 2.35 -3.14
CA LYS A 76 7.02 2.33 -4.61
C LYS A 76 5.94 3.22 -5.26
N PRO A 77 6.30 3.96 -6.33
CA PRO A 77 5.34 4.73 -7.13
C PRO A 77 4.46 3.83 -7.98
N VAL A 78 3.35 4.38 -8.48
CA VAL A 78 2.41 3.65 -9.35
C VAL A 78 3.03 3.19 -10.66
N SER A 79 4.07 3.89 -11.16
CA SER A 79 4.88 3.45 -12.31
C SER A 79 5.57 2.08 -12.11
N LYS A 80 5.58 1.54 -10.88
CA LYS A 80 6.09 0.19 -10.54
C LYS A 80 5.05 -0.73 -9.88
N ASN A 81 3.91 -0.19 -9.47
CA ASN A 81 2.83 -0.91 -8.81
C ASN A 81 1.52 -0.14 -9.07
N PRO A 82 0.92 -0.27 -10.27
CA PRO A 82 0.00 0.74 -10.81
C PRO A 82 -1.38 0.77 -10.15
N TYR A 83 -1.70 -0.19 -9.30
CA TYR A 83 -2.97 -0.27 -8.59
C TYR A 83 -2.79 -0.84 -7.18
N PHE A 84 -3.63 -0.39 -6.26
CA PHE A 84 -3.73 -0.89 -4.88
C PHE A 84 -5.16 -0.79 -4.38
N GLU A 85 -5.52 -1.65 -3.44
CA GLU A 85 -6.79 -1.63 -2.72
C GLU A 85 -6.57 -1.30 -1.24
N VAL A 86 -7.58 -0.69 -0.63
CA VAL A 86 -7.61 -0.37 0.80
C VAL A 86 -8.94 -0.83 1.37
N LYS A 87 -8.86 -1.72 2.35
CA LYS A 87 -10.01 -2.19 3.13
C LYS A 87 -10.19 -1.33 4.37
N ILE A 88 -11.40 -0.84 4.59
CA ILE A 88 -11.72 -0.01 5.76
C ILE A 88 -12.06 -0.92 6.95
N LEU A 89 -11.18 -1.01 7.94
CA LEU A 89 -11.35 -1.88 9.10
C LEU A 89 -12.12 -1.22 10.25
N LYS A 90 -11.91 0.08 10.48
CA LYS A 90 -12.56 0.84 11.57
C LYS A 90 -12.69 2.32 11.24
N ALA A 91 -13.78 2.92 11.73
CA ALA A 91 -14.26 4.29 11.51
C ALA A 91 -14.68 4.57 10.04
N PRO A 92 -15.93 5.00 9.77
CA PRO A 92 -16.46 5.05 8.41
C PRO A 92 -16.29 6.41 7.69
N ASN A 93 -15.58 7.38 8.25
CA ASN A 93 -15.58 8.78 7.79
C ASN A 93 -14.21 9.44 7.86
N HIS A 94 -14.02 10.47 7.04
CA HIS A 94 -12.77 11.23 6.89
C HIS A 94 -11.56 10.37 6.51
N ILE A 95 -11.75 9.51 5.51
CA ILE A 95 -10.70 8.74 4.86
C ILE A 95 -10.61 9.20 3.41
N LEU A 96 -9.39 9.45 2.94
CA LEU A 96 -9.10 9.74 1.53
C LEU A 96 -8.07 8.73 1.03
N ILE A 97 -8.33 8.16 -0.14
CA ILE A 97 -7.47 7.16 -0.80
C ILE A 97 -7.14 7.70 -2.19
N GLY A 98 -5.87 7.67 -2.57
CA GLY A 98 -5.45 8.32 -3.80
C GLY A 98 -3.96 8.27 -4.06
N LEU A 99 -3.48 9.25 -4.83
CA LEU A 99 -2.11 9.38 -5.30
C LEU A 99 -1.52 10.73 -4.89
N ALA A 100 -0.29 10.71 -4.38
CA ALA A 100 0.44 11.93 -4.02
C ALA A 100 1.91 11.87 -4.46
N THR A 101 2.45 13.02 -4.83
CA THR A 101 3.91 13.19 -5.02
C THR A 101 4.64 13.23 -3.67
N LYS A 102 5.98 13.26 -3.68
CA LYS A 102 6.79 13.41 -2.44
C LYS A 102 6.74 14.82 -1.84
N GLN A 103 6.35 15.82 -2.62
CA GLN A 103 6.27 17.22 -2.22
C GLN A 103 5.10 17.50 -1.27
N MET A 104 3.99 16.75 -1.38
CA MET A 104 2.86 16.87 -0.45
C MET A 104 3.33 16.66 0.99
N ALA A 105 3.04 17.62 1.87
CA ALA A 105 3.31 17.49 3.29
C ALA A 105 2.39 16.42 3.92
N LEU A 106 2.87 15.69 4.93
CA LEU A 106 2.17 14.52 5.47
C LEU A 106 0.97 14.89 6.37
N ASP A 107 0.86 16.14 6.78
CA ASP A 107 -0.26 16.77 7.50
C ASP A 107 -1.34 17.33 6.55
N ILE A 108 -1.11 17.28 5.23
CA ILE A 108 -2.10 17.62 4.20
C ILE A 108 -2.75 16.33 3.70
N HIS A 109 -4.05 16.37 3.40
CA HIS A 109 -4.78 15.24 2.83
C HIS A 109 -4.55 15.10 1.32
N VAL A 110 -4.55 13.86 0.83
CA VAL A 110 -4.41 13.55 -0.60
C VAL A 110 -5.57 14.16 -1.41
N GLY A 111 -5.23 14.89 -2.47
CA GLY A 111 -6.18 15.72 -3.23
C GLY A 111 -6.27 17.18 -2.75
N GLY A 112 -5.66 17.53 -1.62
CA GLY A 112 -5.59 18.90 -1.07
C GLY A 112 -4.31 19.66 -1.41
N HIS A 113 -3.36 19.03 -2.10
CA HIS A 113 -2.10 19.63 -2.58
C HIS A 113 -2.01 19.52 -4.11
N GLU A 114 -1.32 20.46 -4.76
CA GLU A 114 -1.05 20.40 -6.20
C GLU A 114 -0.39 19.07 -6.61
N SER A 115 -0.78 18.50 -7.76
CA SER A 115 -0.32 17.17 -8.20
C SER A 115 -0.61 16.04 -7.21
N SER A 116 -1.70 16.14 -6.43
CA SER A 116 -2.26 15.01 -5.66
C SER A 116 -3.74 14.82 -6.01
N TYR A 117 -4.20 13.58 -5.95
CA TYR A 117 -5.50 13.15 -6.46
C TYR A 117 -6.13 12.21 -5.45
N GLY A 118 -7.34 12.49 -4.96
CA GLY A 118 -7.94 11.71 -3.86
C GLY A 118 -9.42 11.42 -4.03
N TYR A 119 -9.85 10.25 -3.58
CA TYR A 119 -11.25 9.85 -3.43
C TYR A 119 -11.61 9.80 -1.94
N THR A 120 -12.61 10.60 -1.54
CA THR A 120 -13.04 10.73 -0.14
C THR A 120 -14.17 9.75 0.22
N SER A 121 -14.20 9.31 1.47
CA SER A 121 -15.26 8.48 2.07
C SER A 121 -16.68 9.02 1.85
N TRP A 122 -16.80 10.33 1.57
CA TRP A 122 -18.07 11.03 1.40
C TRP A 122 -18.57 11.11 -0.05
N GLY A 123 -17.89 10.48 -1.01
CA GLY A 123 -18.35 10.44 -2.39
C GLY A 123 -17.92 11.66 -3.21
N VAL A 124 -16.67 12.10 -3.01
CA VAL A 124 -16.08 13.24 -3.72
C VAL A 124 -14.69 12.85 -4.23
N PHE A 125 -14.37 13.14 -5.49
CA PHE A 125 -12.99 13.15 -5.98
C PHE A 125 -12.40 14.56 -5.83
N LEU A 126 -11.13 14.67 -5.48
CA LEU A 126 -10.37 15.91 -5.25
C LEU A 126 -9.10 15.93 -6.11
N GLY A 127 -8.65 17.12 -6.51
CA GLY A 127 -7.41 17.32 -7.26
C GLY A 127 -7.51 17.11 -8.77
N HIS A 128 -8.71 16.84 -9.29
CA HIS A 128 -8.97 16.63 -10.71
C HIS A 128 -9.50 17.92 -11.38
N GLU A 129 -8.58 18.72 -11.92
CA GLU A 129 -8.91 19.91 -12.72
C GLU A 129 -9.43 19.48 -14.10
N VAL A 130 -10.75 19.52 -14.30
CA VAL A 130 -11.42 19.17 -15.56
C VAL A 130 -12.60 20.12 -15.82
N GLU A 131 -13.02 20.24 -17.08
CA GLU A 131 -14.18 21.06 -17.45
C GLU A 131 -15.43 20.64 -16.64
N GLY A 132 -16.10 21.62 -16.02
CA GLY A 132 -17.29 21.39 -15.19
C GLY A 132 -17.02 20.85 -13.78
N CYS A 133 -15.77 20.69 -13.35
CA CYS A 133 -15.48 20.48 -11.93
C CYS A 133 -15.84 21.73 -11.10
N GLY A 134 -16.08 21.54 -9.80
CA GLY A 134 -16.30 22.66 -8.88
C GLY A 134 -15.03 22.96 -8.08
N HIS A 135 -14.84 24.21 -7.66
CA HIS A 135 -13.69 24.59 -6.83
C HIS A 135 -14.11 24.96 -5.41
N TYR A 136 -13.33 24.52 -4.42
CA TYR A 136 -13.46 24.94 -3.03
C TYR A 136 -12.10 25.38 -2.51
N ASN A 137 -11.98 26.64 -2.07
CA ASN A 137 -10.71 27.28 -1.69
C ASN A 137 -9.60 27.12 -2.74
N GLY A 138 -9.96 27.11 -4.03
CA GLY A 138 -9.05 26.91 -5.16
C GLY A 138 -8.78 25.45 -5.53
N SER A 139 -9.14 24.47 -4.69
CA SER A 139 -8.97 23.04 -5.00
C SER A 139 -10.14 22.50 -5.83
N PRO A 140 -9.90 21.82 -6.97
CA PRO A 140 -10.96 21.21 -7.77
C PRO A 140 -11.54 19.96 -7.11
N PHE A 141 -12.84 19.78 -7.27
CA PHE A 141 -13.61 18.64 -6.76
C PHE A 141 -14.69 18.17 -7.74
N ILE A 142 -15.03 16.88 -7.66
CA ILE A 142 -16.13 16.25 -8.40
C ILE A 142 -16.99 15.49 -7.38
N LYS A 143 -18.25 15.92 -7.19
CA LYS A 143 -19.21 15.31 -6.26
C LYS A 143 -19.89 14.07 -6.86
N GLU A 144 -20.87 13.52 -6.15
CA GLU A 144 -21.77 12.47 -6.65
C GLU A 144 -21.02 11.20 -7.08
N LYS A 145 -20.09 10.78 -6.22
CA LYS A 145 -19.48 9.45 -6.27
C LYS A 145 -20.05 8.59 -5.13
N PRO A 146 -19.99 7.26 -5.21
CA PRO A 146 -20.43 6.42 -4.10
C PRO A 146 -19.70 6.78 -2.80
N LYS A 147 -20.39 6.70 -1.67
CA LYS A 147 -19.76 6.80 -0.34
C LYS A 147 -19.14 5.46 0.04
N PHE A 148 -18.12 5.48 0.88
CA PHE A 148 -17.53 4.26 1.43
C PHE A 148 -17.25 4.37 2.92
N GLY A 149 -17.24 3.23 3.61
CA GLY A 149 -17.01 3.14 5.06
C GLY A 149 -16.54 1.75 5.48
N VAL A 150 -16.69 1.43 6.76
CA VAL A 150 -16.21 0.16 7.35
C VAL A 150 -16.78 -1.05 6.60
N GLY A 151 -15.90 -1.98 6.21
CA GLY A 151 -16.23 -3.18 5.45
C GLY A 151 -16.04 -3.03 3.93
N ASP A 152 -16.09 -1.80 3.39
CA ASP A 152 -15.82 -1.57 1.97
C ASP A 152 -14.32 -1.75 1.65
N VAL A 153 -14.06 -2.13 0.40
CA VAL A 153 -12.75 -2.09 -0.25
C VAL A 153 -12.78 -0.99 -1.31
N VAL A 154 -11.79 -0.11 -1.29
CA VAL A 154 -11.64 0.99 -2.25
C VAL A 154 -10.29 0.89 -2.91
N GLY A 155 -10.27 0.81 -4.23
CA GLY A 155 -9.04 0.77 -5.01
C GLY A 155 -8.73 2.08 -5.69
N CYS A 156 -7.44 2.31 -5.91
CA CYS A 156 -6.91 3.42 -6.69
C CYS A 156 -5.71 2.96 -7.51
N GLY A 157 -5.62 3.44 -8.74
CA GLY A 157 -4.50 3.15 -9.64
C GLY A 157 -4.47 4.04 -10.87
N VAL A 158 -3.59 3.74 -11.81
CA VAL A 158 -3.48 4.48 -13.08
C VAL A 158 -3.25 3.49 -14.22
N ASN A 159 -4.06 3.58 -15.28
CA ASN A 159 -3.74 2.95 -16.56
C ASN A 159 -2.49 3.62 -17.12
N LEU A 160 -1.39 2.87 -17.24
CA LEU A 160 -0.09 3.47 -17.58
C LEU A 160 0.00 3.89 -19.05
N ALA A 161 -0.85 3.35 -19.93
CA ALA A 161 -0.89 3.69 -21.35
C ALA A 161 -1.69 4.98 -21.64
N THR A 162 -2.79 5.22 -20.92
CA THR A 162 -3.66 6.39 -21.10
C THR A 162 -3.39 7.50 -20.08
N SER A 163 -2.62 7.23 -19.02
CA SER A 163 -2.46 8.10 -17.84
C SER A 163 -3.77 8.43 -17.12
N GLN A 164 -4.81 7.61 -17.30
CA GLN A 164 -6.11 7.78 -16.65
C GLN A 164 -6.07 7.20 -15.22
N ILE A 165 -6.52 7.97 -14.23
CA ILE A 165 -6.71 7.46 -12.87
C ILE A 165 -7.91 6.50 -12.83
N ILE A 166 -7.77 5.43 -12.09
CA ILE A 166 -8.82 4.44 -11.83
C ILE A 166 -9.15 4.53 -10.35
N TYR A 167 -10.44 4.66 -10.04
CA TYR A 167 -10.98 4.45 -8.70
C TYR A 167 -12.00 3.32 -8.77
N THR A 168 -12.00 2.47 -7.75
CA THR A 168 -12.94 1.34 -7.64
C THR A 168 -13.57 1.30 -6.25
N LYS A 169 -14.74 0.69 -6.16
CA LYS A 169 -15.36 0.34 -4.88
C LYS A 169 -15.88 -1.09 -4.96
N ASN A 170 -15.50 -1.94 -4.00
CA ASN A 170 -15.94 -3.33 -3.87
C ASN A 170 -15.83 -4.16 -5.16
N GLY A 171 -14.77 -3.93 -5.94
CA GLY A 171 -14.52 -4.59 -7.23
C GLY A 171 -15.22 -3.97 -8.44
N GLU A 172 -15.98 -2.89 -8.28
CA GLU A 172 -16.60 -2.15 -9.38
C GLU A 172 -15.82 -0.87 -9.69
N GLN A 173 -15.55 -0.60 -10.98
CA GLN A 173 -14.91 0.63 -11.43
C GLN A 173 -15.88 1.83 -11.30
N LEU A 174 -15.39 2.95 -10.80
CA LEU A 174 -16.13 4.21 -10.76
C LEU A 174 -15.91 4.99 -12.05
N ASN A 175 -16.87 5.83 -12.45
CA ASN A 175 -16.68 6.70 -13.61
C ASN A 175 -15.56 7.74 -13.37
N THR A 176 -14.38 7.44 -13.91
CA THR A 176 -13.20 8.30 -13.97
C THR A 176 -12.85 8.66 -15.42
N ALA A 177 -13.82 8.63 -16.33
CA ALA A 177 -13.61 9.02 -17.73
C ALA A 177 -12.99 10.43 -17.81
N ASN A 178 -11.93 10.58 -18.60
CA ASN A 178 -11.16 11.81 -18.79
C ASN A 178 -10.41 12.34 -17.55
N LEU A 179 -10.36 11.61 -16.43
CA LEU A 179 -9.54 11.99 -15.27
C LEU A 179 -8.10 11.55 -15.48
N LEU A 180 -7.26 12.46 -16.00
CA LEU A 180 -5.85 12.20 -16.28
C LEU A 180 -4.94 12.65 -15.13
N VAL A 181 -3.79 11.98 -14.97
CA VAL A 181 -2.74 12.36 -14.03
C VAL A 181 -1.43 12.68 -14.75
N SER A 182 -0.63 13.56 -14.16
CA SER A 182 0.70 13.90 -14.70
C SER A 182 1.79 12.97 -14.14
N PHE A 183 2.56 12.36 -15.03
CA PHE A 183 3.78 11.61 -14.70
C PHE A 183 5.06 12.46 -14.74
N ALA A 184 4.95 13.79 -14.76
CA ALA A 184 6.12 14.68 -14.65
C ALA A 184 6.86 14.54 -13.29
N VAL A 185 6.18 13.99 -12.28
CA VAL A 185 6.73 13.62 -10.97
C VAL A 185 6.20 12.24 -10.59
N ASP A 186 6.99 11.42 -9.90
CA ASP A 186 6.53 10.13 -9.37
C ASP A 186 5.32 10.30 -8.43
N LEU A 187 4.22 9.63 -8.76
CA LEU A 187 3.01 9.51 -7.94
C LEU A 187 3.06 8.21 -7.12
N PHE A 188 2.77 8.32 -5.83
CA PHE A 188 2.78 7.22 -4.88
C PHE A 188 1.36 6.96 -4.36
N PRO A 189 0.96 5.67 -4.18
CA PRO A 189 -0.20 5.32 -3.37
C PRO A 189 -0.17 6.06 -2.03
N CYS A 190 -1.28 6.69 -1.68
CA CYS A 190 -1.39 7.55 -0.50
C CYS A 190 -2.76 7.38 0.17
N VAL A 191 -2.76 7.37 1.50
CA VAL A 191 -3.99 7.40 2.31
C VAL A 191 -3.87 8.53 3.33
N SER A 192 -4.97 9.25 3.54
CA SER A 192 -5.10 10.31 4.55
C SER A 192 -6.27 10.02 5.48
N MET A 193 -6.08 10.22 6.78
CA MET A 193 -7.08 9.95 7.81
C MET A 193 -7.13 11.11 8.82
N LEU A 194 -8.34 11.56 9.18
CA LEU A 194 -8.57 12.59 10.20
C LEU A 194 -9.00 12.01 11.55
N ASN A 195 -9.78 10.94 11.51
CA ASN A 195 -10.54 10.45 12.66
C ASN A 195 -9.66 9.60 13.59
N PRO A 196 -9.61 9.91 14.90
CA PRO A 196 -9.01 9.03 15.91
C PRO A 196 -9.52 7.59 15.84
N GLY A 197 -8.62 6.62 15.97
CA GLY A 197 -8.95 5.20 15.97
C GLY A 197 -9.43 4.65 14.61
N THR A 198 -9.29 5.42 13.52
CA THR A 198 -9.46 4.90 12.16
C THR A 198 -8.41 3.83 11.88
N LYS A 199 -8.81 2.75 11.20
CA LYS A 199 -7.91 1.67 10.84
C LYS A 199 -8.21 1.17 9.43
N ILE A 200 -7.17 1.02 8.63
CA ILE A 200 -7.23 0.51 7.25
C ILE A 200 -6.18 -0.56 7.02
N GLU A 201 -6.40 -1.40 6.01
CA GLU A 201 -5.48 -2.43 5.55
C GLU A 201 -5.29 -2.29 4.04
N ALA A 202 -4.05 -2.19 3.59
CA ALA A 202 -3.70 -2.06 2.19
C ALA A 202 -3.38 -3.42 1.55
N ASN A 203 -3.88 -3.59 0.35
CA ASN A 203 -3.59 -4.69 -0.55
C ASN A 203 -2.86 -4.12 -1.77
N PHE A 204 -1.56 -4.36 -1.86
CA PHE A 204 -0.74 -3.98 -3.03
C PHE A 204 -0.63 -5.11 -4.06
N GLY A 205 -1.58 -6.06 -4.08
CA GLY A 205 -1.70 -7.15 -5.04
C GLY A 205 -1.18 -8.51 -4.55
N PRO A 206 -0.95 -9.46 -5.46
CA PRO A 206 -1.49 -9.49 -6.82
C PRO A 206 -3.00 -9.76 -6.85
N ASN A 207 -3.59 -10.22 -5.74
CA ASN A 207 -4.98 -10.66 -5.66
C ASN A 207 -5.88 -9.48 -5.24
N PHE A 208 -6.57 -8.87 -6.19
CA PHE A 208 -7.49 -7.77 -5.97
C PHE A 208 -8.96 -8.24 -5.99
N GLN A 209 -9.86 -7.46 -5.40
CA GLN A 209 -11.31 -7.64 -5.60
C GLN A 209 -11.73 -7.13 -6.99
N PHE A 210 -11.08 -6.07 -7.48
CA PHE A 210 -11.23 -5.58 -8.85
C PHE A 210 -10.49 -6.49 -9.85
N ASN A 211 -11.13 -6.82 -10.98
CA ASN A 211 -10.46 -7.58 -12.03
C ASN A 211 -9.60 -6.67 -12.92
N ILE A 212 -8.30 -6.70 -12.68
CA ILE A 212 -7.31 -5.81 -13.32
C ILE A 212 -6.94 -6.20 -14.77
N SER A 213 -7.42 -7.34 -15.29
CA SER A 213 -6.84 -8.03 -16.46
C SER A 213 -6.82 -7.24 -17.77
N ASP A 214 -7.67 -6.23 -17.91
CA ASP A 214 -7.93 -5.54 -19.17
C ASP A 214 -7.77 -4.01 -19.10
N GLU A 215 -7.34 -3.47 -17.95
CA GLU A 215 -7.47 -2.02 -17.67
C GLU A 215 -6.19 -1.26 -17.28
N ILE A 216 -5.05 -1.90 -16.98
CA ILE A 216 -3.91 -1.22 -16.30
C ILE A 216 -2.55 -1.45 -16.97
#